data_AF-A0A2V8G4P9-F1
#
_entry.id   AF-A0A2V8G4P9-F1
#
_cell.length_a   1.000
_cell.length_b   1.000
_cell.length_c   1.000
_cell.angle_alpha   90.00
_cell.angle_beta   90.00
_cell.angle_gamma   90.00
#
_symmetry.space_group_name_H-M   'P 1'
#
loop_
_entity.id
_entity.type
_entity.pdbx_description
1 polymer ?
#
loop_
_entity_poly.entity_id
_entity_poly.type
_entity_poly.pdbx_seq_one_letter_code
_entity_poly.pdbx_strand_id
1 'polypeptide(L)'
;MPFIITDPCIETKDTACVDVCPVDCIHPRKDEPEFAQATMLYIHPEECIDCGACVPACPVAAIYESIDATPSNQKDLIEANAIYRNGDPEAIAKAEEIVRAHVAAQPALMAIPATERQAAHASH
;
A
#
# COMPACT_ATOMS: atom_id res chain seq x y z
N MET A 1 7.23 4.06 -13.63
CA MET A 1 6.69 4.80 -12.49
C MET A 1 6.27 3.77 -11.47
N PRO A 2 6.58 3.96 -10.19
CA PRO A 2 6.39 2.92 -9.20
C PRO A 2 4.93 2.54 -9.05
N PHE A 3 4.72 1.26 -8.76
CA PHE A 3 3.42 0.75 -8.34
C PHE A 3 3.08 1.28 -6.95
N ILE A 4 1.80 1.44 -6.66
CA ILE A 4 1.32 2.06 -5.42
C ILE A 4 0.40 1.07 -4.68
N ILE A 5 0.73 0.74 -3.43
CA ILE A 5 -0.19 -0.01 -2.56
C ILE A 5 -1.14 0.99 -1.89
N THR A 6 -2.42 0.66 -1.89
CA THR A 6 -3.50 1.58 -1.50
C THR A 6 -4.43 0.96 -0.46
N ASP A 7 -5.57 1.60 -0.21
CA ASP A 7 -6.40 1.31 0.95
C ASP A 7 -6.84 -0.14 1.11
N PRO A 8 -7.03 -0.99 0.07
CA PRO A 8 -7.46 -2.37 0.30
C PRO A 8 -6.44 -3.18 1.11
N CYS A 9 -5.17 -2.75 1.14
CA CYS A 9 -4.12 -3.37 1.94
C CYS A 9 -4.24 -3.07 3.44
N ILE A 10 -4.89 -1.97 3.83
CA ILE A 10 -5.05 -1.55 5.23
C ILE A 10 -5.75 -2.66 6.02
N GLU A 11 -5.07 -3.12 7.08
CA GLU A 11 -5.42 -4.26 7.95
C GLU A 11 -5.47 -5.63 7.26
N THR A 12 -5.25 -5.72 5.94
CA THR A 12 -5.19 -6.99 5.20
C THR A 12 -3.80 -7.61 5.29
N LYS A 13 -2.76 -6.86 4.91
CA LYS A 13 -1.34 -7.25 4.96
C LYS A 13 -1.04 -8.71 4.54
N ASP A 14 -1.64 -9.17 3.43
CA ASP A 14 -1.58 -10.57 3.00
C ASP A 14 -0.16 -11.06 2.62
N THR A 15 0.64 -10.18 2.01
CA THR A 15 2.03 -10.37 1.54
C THR A 15 2.26 -11.23 0.30
N ALA A 16 1.26 -11.73 -0.42
CA ALA A 16 1.51 -12.44 -1.70
C ALA A 16 2.28 -11.60 -2.75
N CYS A 17 2.16 -10.27 -2.71
CA CYS A 17 2.91 -9.37 -3.58
C CYS A 17 4.42 -9.35 -3.28
N VAL A 18 4.83 -9.62 -2.03
CA VAL A 18 6.24 -9.66 -1.62
C VAL A 18 6.93 -10.84 -2.31
N ASP A 19 6.30 -12.01 -2.32
CA ASP A 19 6.87 -13.26 -2.85
C ASP A 19 7.17 -13.22 -4.36
N VAL A 20 6.52 -12.29 -5.08
CA VAL A 20 6.66 -12.14 -6.54
C VAL A 20 7.48 -10.91 -6.94
N CYS A 21 7.93 -10.09 -5.99
CA CYS A 21 8.71 -8.90 -6.29
C CYS A 21 10.17 -9.29 -6.62
N PRO A 22 10.68 -9.05 -7.84
CA PRO A 22 12.03 -9.50 -8.23
C PRO A 22 13.17 -8.69 -7.61
N VAL A 23 12.86 -7.58 -6.95
CA VAL A 23 13.81 -6.61 -6.40
C VAL A 23 13.57 -6.35 -4.91
N ASP A 24 12.71 -7.16 -4.27
CA ASP A 24 12.40 -7.10 -2.84
C ASP A 24 11.96 -5.71 -2.31
N CYS A 25 11.37 -4.86 -3.15
CA CYS A 25 11.07 -3.48 -2.80
C CYS A 25 9.72 -3.27 -2.07
N ILE A 26 9.14 -4.32 -1.48
CA ILE A 26 7.82 -4.28 -0.82
C ILE A 26 7.96 -4.61 0.66
N HIS A 27 7.60 -3.66 1.51
CA HIS A 27 7.86 -3.71 2.95
C HIS A 27 6.69 -3.17 3.78
N PRO A 28 6.56 -3.53 5.07
CA PRO A 28 7.37 -4.53 5.76
C PRO A 28 6.99 -5.97 5.39
N ARG A 29 7.94 -6.89 5.36
CA ARG A 29 7.70 -8.32 5.18
C ARG A 29 7.31 -8.99 6.50
N LYS A 30 6.69 -10.18 6.46
CA LYS A 30 6.26 -10.92 7.67
C LYS A 30 7.40 -11.23 8.65
N ASP A 31 8.62 -11.34 8.15
CA ASP A 31 9.83 -11.61 8.92
C ASP A 31 10.51 -10.33 9.47
N GLU A 32 9.99 -9.15 9.13
CA GLU A 32 10.51 -7.85 9.59
C GLU A 32 9.77 -7.36 10.84
N PRO A 33 10.48 -6.80 11.84
CA PRO A 33 9.88 -6.38 13.11
C PRO A 33 8.82 -5.28 12.97
N GLU A 34 8.88 -4.50 11.89
CA GLU A 34 7.94 -3.43 11.57
C GLU A 34 6.56 -3.98 11.17
N PHE A 35 6.46 -5.24 10.70
CA PHE A 35 5.23 -5.81 10.15
C PHE A 35 4.04 -5.82 11.10
N ALA A 36 4.31 -6.09 12.37
CA ALA A 36 3.28 -6.10 13.41
C ALA A 36 2.68 -4.70 13.64
N GLN A 37 3.48 -3.65 13.44
CA GLN A 37 3.11 -2.27 13.73
C GLN A 37 2.56 -1.53 12.51
N ALA A 38 2.97 -1.92 11.30
CA ALA A 38 2.50 -1.29 10.09
C ALA A 38 1.02 -1.56 9.84
N THR A 39 0.31 -0.55 9.35
CA THR A 39 -1.13 -0.63 9.02
C THR A 39 -1.34 -1.26 7.63
N MET A 40 -0.36 -1.13 6.75
CA MET A 40 -0.35 -1.66 5.38
C MET A 40 1.08 -1.95 4.91
N LEU A 41 1.22 -2.46 3.69
CA LEU A 41 2.49 -2.62 2.99
C LEU A 41 2.76 -1.40 2.08
N TYR A 42 4.02 -1.19 1.73
CA TYR A 42 4.51 -0.05 0.96
C TYR A 42 5.50 -0.53 -0.11
N ILE A 43 5.47 0.13 -1.27
CA ILE A 43 6.41 -0.10 -2.37
C ILE A 43 7.45 1.02 -2.38
N HIS A 44 8.73 0.66 -2.34
CA HIS A 44 9.81 1.65 -2.44
C HIS A 44 9.90 2.22 -3.86
N PRO A 45 9.70 3.54 -4.05
CA PRO A 45 9.50 4.10 -5.38
C PRO A 45 10.76 4.10 -6.26
N GLU A 46 11.95 4.16 -5.65
CA GLU A 46 13.22 4.18 -6.40
C GLU A 46 13.77 2.78 -6.69
N GLU A 47 13.27 1.76 -5.99
CA GLU A 47 13.71 0.36 -6.18
C GLU A 47 12.75 -0.40 -7.08
N CYS A 48 11.48 0.00 -7.14
CA CYS A 48 10.50 -0.55 -8.06
C CYS A 48 10.97 -0.41 -9.52
N ILE A 49 11.12 -1.55 -10.19
CA ILE A 49 11.54 -1.62 -11.61
C ILE A 49 10.37 -1.76 -12.58
N ASP A 50 9.16 -1.44 -12.13
CA ASP A 50 7.93 -1.44 -12.93
C ASP A 50 7.56 -2.79 -13.60
N CYS A 51 7.89 -3.92 -12.97
CA CYS A 51 7.67 -5.24 -13.58
C CYS A 51 6.21 -5.73 -13.58
N GLY A 52 5.36 -5.19 -12.69
CA GLY A 52 3.92 -5.50 -12.61
C GLY A 52 3.53 -6.85 -12.02
N ALA A 53 4.47 -7.69 -11.57
CA ALA A 53 4.17 -9.01 -11.02
C ALA A 53 3.29 -8.96 -9.75
N CYS A 54 3.40 -7.90 -8.96
CA CYS A 54 2.69 -7.73 -7.69
C CYS A 54 1.18 -7.49 -7.84
N VAL A 55 0.72 -6.86 -8.94
CA VAL A 55 -0.69 -6.49 -9.14
C VAL A 55 -1.62 -7.72 -9.16
N PRO A 56 -1.42 -8.73 -10.03
CA PRO A 56 -2.29 -9.90 -10.04
C PRO A 56 -2.11 -10.81 -8.82
N ALA A 57 -1.01 -10.67 -8.07
CA ALA A 57 -0.75 -11.45 -6.87
C ALA A 57 -1.53 -10.96 -5.65
N CYS A 58 -1.95 -9.68 -5.61
CA CYS A 58 -2.65 -9.12 -4.46
C CYS A 58 -4.11 -9.60 -4.40
N PRO A 59 -4.53 -10.36 -3.37
CA PRO A 59 -5.88 -10.96 -3.32
C PRO A 59 -7.00 -9.96 -3.10
N VAL A 60 -6.67 -8.75 -2.65
CA VAL A 60 -7.60 -7.63 -2.42
C VAL A 60 -7.42 -6.50 -3.43
N ALA A 61 -6.59 -6.74 -4.45
CA ALA A 61 -6.32 -5.80 -5.55
C ALA A 61 -5.95 -4.39 -5.06
N ALA A 62 -5.09 -4.31 -4.04
CA ALA A 62 -4.66 -3.05 -3.43
C ALA A 62 -3.64 -2.26 -4.27
N ILE A 63 -3.14 -2.80 -5.38
CA ILE A 63 -1.96 -2.28 -6.07
C ILE A 63 -2.37 -1.66 -7.40
N TYR A 64 -2.06 -0.37 -7.56
CA TYR A 64 -2.24 0.36 -8.82
C TYR A 64 -0.93 0.43 -9.60
N GLU A 65 -1.04 0.44 -10.93
CA GLU A 65 0.09 0.45 -11.87
C GLU A 65 0.89 1.76 -11.87
N SER A 66 0.30 2.85 -11.37
CA SER A 66 0.94 4.15 -11.31
C SER A 66 0.19 5.12 -10.40
N ILE A 67 0.84 6.26 -10.16
CA ILE A 67 0.25 7.44 -9.53
C ILE A 67 -1.00 7.91 -10.28
N ASP A 68 -0.98 7.89 -11.62
CA ASP A 68 -2.10 8.36 -12.45
C ASP A 68 -3.29 7.39 -12.45
N ALA A 69 -3.03 6.09 -12.24
CA ALA A 69 -4.07 5.07 -12.10
C ALA A 69 -4.68 5.06 -10.69
N THR A 70 -4.05 5.71 -9.72
CA THR A 70 -4.51 5.74 -8.32
C THR A 70 -5.69 6.70 -8.17
N PRO A 71 -6.80 6.29 -7.51
CA PRO A 71 -7.94 7.16 -7.28
C PRO A 71 -7.58 8.47 -6.56
N SER A 72 -8.25 9.55 -6.94
CA SER A 72 -7.91 10.91 -6.48
C SER A 72 -8.04 11.12 -4.97
N ASN A 73 -8.89 10.32 -4.32
CA ASN A 73 -9.12 10.27 -2.88
C ASN A 73 -8.10 9.40 -2.12
N GLN A 74 -7.05 8.91 -2.79
CA GLN A 74 -5.98 8.10 -2.22
C GLN A 74 -4.58 8.66 -2.49
N LYS A 75 -4.49 9.96 -2.83
CA LYS A 75 -3.22 10.65 -3.10
C LYS A 75 -2.29 10.70 -1.89
N ASP A 76 -2.86 10.69 -0.69
CA ASP A 76 -2.14 10.54 0.56
C ASP A 76 -1.41 9.19 0.66
N LEU A 77 -2.01 8.10 0.19
CA LEU A 77 -1.35 6.79 0.18
C LEU A 77 -0.18 6.71 -0.81
N ILE A 78 -0.21 7.48 -1.90
CA ILE A 78 0.96 7.66 -2.78
C ILE A 78 2.12 8.27 -1.98
N GLU A 79 1.83 9.30 -1.17
CA GLU A 79 2.83 9.94 -0.30
C GLU A 79 3.36 8.97 0.76
N ALA A 80 2.48 8.15 1.37
CA ALA A 80 2.88 7.15 2.35
C ALA A 80 3.86 6.11 1.77
N ASN A 81 3.58 5.58 0.57
CA ASN A 81 4.51 4.70 -0.16
C ASN A 81 5.82 5.43 -0.47
N ALA A 82 5.75 6.69 -0.90
CA ALA A 82 6.93 7.47 -1.24
C ALA A 82 7.83 7.76 -0.03
N ILE A 83 7.26 7.86 1.17
CA ILE A 83 7.97 8.17 2.41
C ILE A 83 8.52 6.93 3.11
N TYR A 84 7.77 5.83 3.17
CA TYR A 84 8.15 4.65 3.96
C TYR A 84 9.55 4.15 3.59
N ARG A 85 10.42 3.93 4.59
CA ARG A 85 11.75 3.33 4.40
C ARG A 85 11.98 2.26 5.45
N ASN A 86 12.32 1.06 5.00
CA ASN A 86 12.61 -0.05 5.90
C ASN A 86 13.84 0.28 6.77
N GLY A 87 13.73 0.04 8.08
CA GLY A 87 14.81 0.36 9.04
C GLY A 87 14.99 1.86 9.36
N ASP A 88 14.13 2.76 8.86
CA ASP A 88 14.13 4.18 9.22
C ASP A 88 12.88 4.50 10.06
N PRO A 89 13.02 4.63 11.41
CA PRO A 89 11.89 4.86 12.29
C PRO A 89 11.12 6.17 12.02
N GLU A 90 11.80 7.21 11.55
CA GLU A 90 11.16 8.50 11.28
C GLU A 90 10.30 8.42 10.02
N ALA A 91 10.84 7.81 8.97
CA ALA A 91 10.12 7.55 7.74
C ALA A 91 8.90 6.63 7.96
N ILE A 92 9.07 5.55 8.73
CA ILE A 92 7.99 4.64 9.10
C ILE A 92 6.89 5.38 9.87
N ALA A 93 7.25 6.15 10.91
CA ALA A 93 6.29 6.87 11.72
C ALA A 93 5.46 7.87 10.90
N LYS A 94 6.11 8.56 9.96
CA LYS A 94 5.46 9.54 9.07
C LYS A 94 4.53 8.87 8.06
N ALA A 95 4.95 7.76 7.44
CA ALA A 95 4.08 7.00 6.53
C ALA A 95 2.84 6.49 7.26
N GLU A 96 3.02 5.90 8.45
CA GLU A 96 1.91 5.40 9.27
C GLU A 96 0.98 6.52 9.78
N GLU A 97 1.49 7.74 10.02
CA GLU A 97 0.64 8.90 10.32
C GLU A 97 -0.30 9.24 9.17
N ILE A 98 0.21 9.23 7.94
CA ILE A 98 -0.58 9.46 6.74
C ILE A 98 -1.68 8.39 6.60
N VAL A 99 -1.33 7.12 6.77
CA VAL A 99 -2.31 6.02 6.68
C VAL A 99 -3.37 6.11 7.77
N ARG A 100 -3.01 6.48 9.00
CA ARG A 100 -4.01 6.70 10.07
C ARG A 100 -4.95 7.87 9.74
N ALA A 101 -4.43 8.96 9.16
CA ALA A 101 -5.24 10.08 8.73
C ALA A 101 -6.20 9.69 7.59
N HIS A 102 -5.74 8.89 6.64
CA HIS A 102 -6.55 8.31 5.57
C HIS A 102 -7.75 7.52 6.12
N VAL A 103 -7.46 6.57 7.01
CA VAL A 103 -8.48 5.73 7.68
C VAL A 103 -9.49 6.59 8.43
N ALA A 104 -9.03 7.59 9.19
CA ALA A 104 -9.89 8.48 9.95
C ALA A 104 -10.79 9.36 9.05
N ALA A 105 -10.30 9.74 7.87
CA ALA A 105 -11.05 10.55 6.91
C ALA A 105 -12.11 9.75 6.13
N GLN A 106 -11.99 8.43 6.06
CA GLN A 106 -12.81 7.57 5.19
C GLN A 106 -13.47 6.39 5.92
N PRO A 107 -14.22 6.62 7.01
CA PRO A 107 -14.80 5.53 7.81
C PRO A 107 -15.81 4.66 7.03
N ALA A 108 -16.56 5.24 6.09
CA ALA A 108 -17.49 4.50 5.26
C ALA A 108 -16.79 3.54 4.28
N LEU A 109 -15.65 3.95 3.75
CA LEU A 109 -14.83 3.12 2.87
C LEU A 109 -14.15 1.98 3.65
N MET A 110 -13.66 2.28 4.86
CA MET A 110 -13.05 1.28 5.74
C MET A 110 -14.06 0.25 6.28
N ALA A 111 -15.36 0.54 6.19
CA ALA A 111 -16.41 -0.42 6.50
C ALA A 111 -16.67 -1.43 5.37
N ILE A 112 -16.15 -1.18 4.15
CA ILE A 112 -16.28 -2.09 3.00
C ILE A 112 -15.23 -3.21 3.13
N PRO A 113 -15.59 -4.48 2.85
CA PRO A 113 -14.63 -5.57 2.80
C PRO A 113 -13.42 -5.24 1.92
N ALA A 114 -12.21 -5.62 2.35
CA ALA A 114 -10.97 -5.33 1.63
C ALA A 114 -11.02 -5.71 0.14
N THR A 115 -11.59 -6.89 -0.16
CA THR A 115 -11.76 -7.41 -1.53
C THR A 115 -12.68 -6.58 -2.42
N GLU A 116 -13.50 -5.70 -1.83
CA GLU A 116 -14.48 -4.88 -2.54
C GLU A 116 -14.10 -3.39 -2.55
N ARG A 117 -13.15 -2.96 -1.70
CA ARG A 117 -12.75 -1.56 -1.56
C ARG A 117 -12.24 -0.95 -2.88
N GLN A 118 -11.43 -1.68 -3.65
CA GLN A 118 -10.94 -1.17 -4.94
C GLN A 118 -12.09 -0.83 -5.90
N ALA A 119 -13.11 -1.68 -5.97
CA ALA A 119 -14.27 -1.46 -6.83
C ALA A 119 -15.14 -0.28 -6.37
N ALA A 120 -15.15 0.03 -5.07
CA ALA A 120 -15.87 1.18 -4.53
C ALA A 120 -15.33 2.52 -5.07
N HIS A 121 -14.05 2.59 -5.47
CA HIS A 121 -13.46 3.77 -6.08
C HIS A 121 -13.83 3.97 -7.55
N ALA A 122 -14.24 2.92 -8.25
CA ALA A 122 -14.65 3.01 -9.66
C ALA A 122 -16.03 3.70 -9.85
N SER A 123 -16.76 3.95 -8.76
CA SER A 123 -18.12 4.49 -8.76
C SER A 123 -18.20 5.99 -8.47
N HIS A 124 -17.07 6.70 -8.38
CA HIS A 124 -17.00 8.12 -8.00
C HIS A 124 -16.11 8.96 -8.93
#